data_AF-A0A645I5F4-F1
#
_entry.id   AF-A0A645I5F4-F1
#
_cell.length_a   1.000
_cell.length_b   1.000
_cell.length_c   1.000
_cell.angle_alpha   90.00
_cell.angle_beta   90.00
_cell.angle_gamma   90.00
#
_symmetry.space_group_name_H-M   'P 1'
#
loop_
_entity.id
_entity.type
_entity.pdbx_description
1 polymer ?
#
loop_
_entity_poly.entity_id
_entity_poly.type
_entity_poly.pdbx_seq_one_letter_code
_entity_poly.pdbx_strand_id
1 'polypeptide(L)'
;MGTIIDQEVYGANAQKASEEVSARIKELDGLWTINSPGGDINKLNDNAGRGYVELNPETISLLKDARRISDLSGGAAFDITVAPLLKAWGIWCR
;
A
#
# COMPACT_ATOMS: atom_id res chain seq x y z
N MET A 1 -0.65 8.54 0.37
CA MET A 1 -1.72 8.60 1.39
C MET A 1 -2.32 9.99 1.37
N GLY A 2 -3.64 10.10 1.28
CA GLY A 2 -4.35 11.39 1.10
C GLY A 2 -5.31 11.73 2.25
N THR A 3 -4.95 11.38 3.48
CA THR A 3 -5.80 11.58 4.67
C THR A 3 -5.02 12.29 5.78
N ILE A 4 -5.75 12.82 6.77
CA ILE A 4 -5.18 13.38 7.99
C ILE A 4 -4.80 12.23 8.93
N ILE A 5 -3.61 12.31 9.52
CA ILE A 5 -3.12 11.40 10.56
C ILE A 5 -3.05 12.19 11.85
N ASP A 6 -3.70 11.69 12.90
CA ASP A 6 -3.65 12.25 14.24
C ASP A 6 -3.02 11.25 15.20
N GLN A 7 -2.15 11.72 16.08
CA GLN A 7 -1.38 10.88 17.00
C GLN A 7 -1.30 11.54 18.38
N GLU A 8 -1.72 10.80 19.40
CA GLU A 8 -1.65 11.23 20.79
C GLU A 8 -0.76 10.25 21.56
N VAL A 9 0.36 10.74 22.09
CA VAL A 9 1.40 9.91 22.71
C VAL A 9 1.82 10.50 24.05
N TYR A 10 1.92 9.64 25.07
CA TYR A 10 2.25 10.03 26.45
C TYR A 10 3.54 9.36 26.94
N GLY A 11 4.27 10.06 27.81
CA GLY A 11 5.47 9.55 28.48
C GLY A 11 6.77 10.24 28.05
N ALA A 12 7.88 9.86 28.69
CA ALA A 12 9.18 10.53 28.53
C ALA A 12 9.73 10.49 27.09
N ASN A 13 9.33 9.49 26.30
CA ASN A 13 9.77 9.29 24.91
C ASN A 13 8.70 9.68 23.87
N ALA A 14 7.63 10.38 24.27
CA ALA A 14 6.47 10.63 23.41
C ALA A 14 6.84 11.32 22.09
N GLN A 15 7.69 12.35 22.14
CA GLN A 15 8.14 13.08 20.95
C GLN A 15 8.87 12.17 19.97
N LYS A 16 9.86 11.41 20.47
CA LYS A 16 10.66 10.50 19.66
C LYS A 16 9.80 9.42 19.00
N ALA A 17 8.88 8.82 19.76
CA ALA A 17 7.97 7.80 19.23
C ALA A 17 7.05 8.36 18.13
N SER A 18 6.50 9.57 18.32
CA SER A 18 5.65 10.24 17.31
C SER A 18 6.42 10.53 16.01
N GLU A 19 7.67 10.96 16.12
CA GLU A 19 8.56 11.19 14.97
C GLU A 19 8.87 9.89 14.22
N GLU A 20 9.21 8.81 14.95
CA GLU A 20 9.48 7.49 14.38
C GLU A 20 8.26 6.92 13.65
N VAL A 21 7.07 7.00 14.25
CA VAL A 21 5.82 6.56 13.60
C VAL A 21 5.54 7.38 12.35
N SER A 22 5.69 8.69 12.42
CA SER A 22 5.46 9.59 11.28
C SER A 22 6.44 9.32 10.14
N ALA A 23 7.72 9.08 10.44
CA ALA A 23 8.72 8.69 9.45
C ALA A 23 8.35 7.35 8.83
N ARG A 24 7.95 6.38 9.65
CA ARG A 24 7.59 5.05 9.19
C ARG A 24 6.39 5.04 8.26
N ILE A 25 5.35 5.81 8.57
CA ILE A 25 4.18 5.92 7.71
C ILE A 25 4.57 6.52 6.35
N LYS A 26 5.45 7.53 6.31
CA LYS A 26 5.93 8.11 5.04
C LYS A 26 6.73 7.12 4.21
N GLU A 27 7.56 6.29 4.84
CA GLU A 27 8.30 5.23 4.15
C GLU A 27 7.36 4.22 3.50
N LEU A 28 6.38 3.71 4.27
CA LEU A 28 5.40 2.75 3.76
C LEU A 28 4.52 3.36 2.66
N ASP A 29 4.12 4.62 2.81
CA ASP A 29 3.39 5.34 1.78
C ASP A 29 4.21 5.43 0.48
N GLY A 30 5.51 5.73 0.57
CA GLY A 30 6.40 5.76 -0.59
C GLY A 30 6.52 4.41 -1.30
N LEU A 31 6.47 3.30 -0.56
CA LEU A 31 6.50 1.95 -1.14
C LEU A 31 5.17 1.58 -1.81
N TRP A 32 4.04 1.94 -1.20
CA TRP A 32 2.74 1.35 -1.56
C TRP A 32 1.81 2.28 -2.34
N THR A 33 2.10 3.58 -2.39
CA THR A 33 1.31 4.53 -3.14
C THR A 33 1.32 4.24 -4.64
N ILE A 34 0.15 4.34 -5.25
CA ILE A 34 -0.06 4.31 -6.70
C ILE A 34 -0.10 5.71 -7.32
N ASN A 35 -0.11 6.75 -6.49
CA ASN A 35 -0.31 8.15 -6.91
C ASN A 35 1.01 8.88 -7.18
N SER A 36 2.15 8.26 -6.87
CA SER A 36 3.47 8.79 -7.21
C SER A 36 4.35 7.67 -7.75
N PRO A 37 5.23 7.94 -8.73
CA PRO A 37 6.09 6.91 -9.34
C PRO A 37 7.16 6.40 -8.37
N GLY A 38 7.71 5.22 -8.67
CA GLY A 38 8.92 4.68 -8.04
C GLY A 38 8.70 3.63 -6.94
N GLY A 39 7.55 3.64 -6.26
CA GLY A 39 7.23 2.65 -5.23
C GLY A 39 7.14 1.21 -5.75
N ASP A 40 7.23 0.24 -4.85
CA ASP A 40 7.15 -1.19 -5.15
C ASP A 40 5.88 -1.57 -5.92
N ILE A 41 4.74 -0.97 -5.58
CA ILE A 41 3.47 -1.25 -6.26
C ILE A 41 3.49 -0.75 -7.71
N ASN A 42 4.11 0.41 -7.99
CA ASN A 42 4.29 0.87 -9.37
C ASN A 42 5.24 -0.04 -10.12
N LYS A 43 6.38 -0.41 -9.51
CA LYS A 43 7.35 -1.35 -10.10
C LYS A 43 6.68 -2.68 -10.47
N LEU A 44 5.81 -3.21 -9.60
CA LEU A 44 5.05 -4.43 -9.85
C LEU A 44 4.06 -4.24 -11.01
N ASN A 45 3.28 -3.16 -11.00
CA ASN A 45 2.29 -2.87 -12.03
C ASN A 45 2.93 -2.65 -13.42
N ASP A 46 4.05 -1.94 -13.50
CA ASP A 46 4.77 -1.65 -14.74
C ASP A 46 5.38 -2.91 -15.39
N ASN A 47 5.62 -3.94 -14.59
CA ASN A 47 6.14 -5.24 -15.01
C ASN A 47 5.08 -6.35 -15.06
N ALA A 48 3.80 -6.00 -14.97
CA ALA A 48 2.70 -6.96 -15.05
C ALA A 48 2.80 -7.78 -16.34
N GLY A 49 2.83 -9.12 -16.20
CA GLY A 49 2.94 -10.06 -17.31
C GLY A 49 4.32 -10.18 -17.96
N ARG A 50 5.36 -9.48 -17.47
CA ARG A 50 6.71 -9.49 -18.05
C ARG A 50 7.70 -10.42 -17.35
N GLY A 51 7.39 -10.89 -16.14
CA GLY A 51 8.23 -11.81 -15.39
C GLY A 51 8.17 -11.57 -13.89
N TYR A 52 9.16 -12.11 -13.17
CA TYR A 52 9.30 -11.90 -11.73
C TYR A 52 9.85 -10.52 -11.42
N VAL A 53 9.35 -9.92 -10.34
CA VAL A 53 9.77 -8.61 -9.85
C VAL A 53 10.23 -8.77 -8.41
N GLU A 54 11.45 -8.31 -8.12
CA GLU A 54 11.96 -8.23 -6.76
C GLU A 54 11.32 -7.03 -6.05
N LEU A 55 10.75 -7.27 -4.86
CA LEU A 55 10.04 -6.29 -4.04
C LEU A 55 10.58 -6.33 -2.61
N ASN A 56 10.31 -5.27 -1.84
CA ASN A 56 10.60 -5.26 -0.42
C ASN A 56 9.86 -6.42 0.29
N PRO A 57 10.51 -7.14 1.23
CA PRO A 57 9.88 -8.21 2.00
C PRO A 57 8.54 -7.83 2.65
N GLU A 58 8.39 -6.59 3.09
CA GLU A 58 7.15 -6.09 3.69
C GLU A 58 6.03 -5.94 2.66
N THR A 59 6.35 -5.49 1.45
CA THR A 59 5.40 -5.48 0.32
C THR A 59 4.95 -6.91 0.01
N ILE A 60 5.87 -7.88 0.01
CA ILE A 60 5.53 -9.29 -0.20
C ILE A 60 4.59 -9.80 0.91
N SER A 61 4.86 -9.45 2.17
CA SER A 61 3.98 -9.82 3.30
C SER A 61 2.59 -9.22 3.14
N LEU A 62 2.50 -7.92 2.83
CA LEU A 62 1.25 -7.23 2.58
C LEU A 62 0.43 -7.89 1.47
N LEU A 63 1.06 -8.19 0.33
CA LEU A 63 0.40 -8.84 -0.81
C LEU A 63 -0.09 -10.25 -0.48
N LYS A 64 0.66 -11.00 0.33
CA LYS A 64 0.24 -12.32 0.82
C LYS A 64 -0.99 -12.23 1.72
N ASP A 65 -1.02 -11.25 2.63
CA ASP A 65 -2.18 -11.02 3.50
C ASP A 65 -3.40 -10.58 2.71
N ALA A 66 -3.21 -9.66 1.76
CA ALA A 66 -4.28 -9.22 0.88
C ALA A 66 -4.86 -10.38 0.05
N ARG A 67 -3.99 -11.24 -0.50
CA ARG A 67 -4.44 -12.46 -1.21
C ARG A 67 -5.22 -13.39 -0.29
N ARG A 68 -4.71 -13.65 0.92
CA ARG A 68 -5.40 -14.50 1.91
C ARG A 68 -6.79 -13.96 2.22
N ILE A 69 -6.94 -12.65 2.42
CA ILE A 69 -8.25 -12.02 2.67
C ILE A 69 -9.16 -12.14 1.45
N SER A 70 -8.62 -11.95 0.25
CA SER A 70 -9.37 -12.14 -1.00
C SER A 70 -9.92 -13.56 -1.11
N ASP A 71 -9.08 -14.57 -0.85
CA ASP A 71 -9.47 -15.99 -0.87
C ASP A 71 -10.56 -16.28 0.18
N LEU A 72 -10.46 -15.72 1.39
CA LEU A 72 -11.49 -15.85 2.44
C LEU A 72 -12.84 -15.25 2.02
N SER A 73 -12.83 -14.26 1.13
CA SER A 73 -14.04 -13.63 0.59
C SER A 73 -14.59 -14.33 -0.66
N GLY A 74 -13.97 -15.44 -1.09
CA GLY A 74 -14.28 -16.08 -2.37
C GLY A 74 -13.89 -15.24 -3.59
N GLY A 75 -13.00 -14.26 -3.41
CA GLY A 75 -12.55 -13.32 -4.45
C GLY A 75 -13.57 -12.24 -4.84
N ALA A 76 -14.78 -12.24 -4.27
CA ALA A 76 -15.86 -11.34 -4.73
C ALA A 76 -15.94 -10.01 -3.97
N ALA A 77 -15.64 -10.00 -2.67
CA ALA A 77 -15.82 -8.81 -1.83
C ALA A 77 -14.53 -8.00 -1.64
N PHE A 78 -13.36 -8.66 -1.72
CA PHE A 78 -12.07 -8.01 -1.61
C PHE A 78 -11.12 -8.54 -2.69
N ASP A 79 -10.71 -7.67 -3.61
CA ASP A 79 -9.75 -7.99 -4.66
C ASP A 79 -8.85 -6.76 -4.90
N ILE A 80 -7.54 -6.94 -4.71
CA ILE A 80 -6.55 -5.88 -4.88
C ILE A 80 -6.19 -5.62 -6.36
N THR A 81 -6.70 -6.44 -7.28
CA THR A 81 -6.43 -6.36 -8.72
C THR A 81 -7.50 -5.60 -9.51
N VAL A 82 -8.52 -5.04 -8.84
CA VAL A 82 -9.65 -4.29 -9.45
C VAL A 82 -9.27 -2.95 -10.07
N ALA A 83 -7.99 -2.55 -10.03
CA ALA A 83 -7.51 -1.28 -10.56
C ALA A 83 -7.94 -1.00 -12.03
N PRO A 84 -7.87 -1.95 -12.98
CA PRO A 84 -8.33 -1.73 -14.36
C PRO A 84 -9.84 -1.45 -14.44
N LEU A 85 -10.65 -2.09 -13.59
CA LEU A 85 -12.09 -1.86 -13.53
C LEU A 85 -12.37 -0.43 -13.05
N LEU A 86 -11.75 -0.01 -11.95
CA LEU A 86 -11.93 1.34 -11.43
C LEU A 86 -11.51 2.43 -12.42
N LYS A 87 -10.47 2.17 -13.23
CA LYS A 87 -10.07 3.06 -14.34
C LYS A 87 -11.13 3.14 -15.43
N ALA A 88 -11.71 2.01 -15.83
CA ALA A 88 -12.77 1.98 -16.85
C ALA A 88 -14.02 2.73 -16.41
N TRP A 89 -14.36 2.69 -15.12
CA TRP A 89 -15.51 3.39 -14.54
C TRP A 89 -15.24 4.88 -14.23
N GLY A 90 -14.01 5.38 -14.42
CA GLY A 90 -13.66 6.77 -14.16
C GLY A 90 -13.66 7.15 -12.67
N ILE A 91 -13.68 6.16 -11.77
CA ILE A 91 -13.59 6.35 -10.32
C ILE A 91 -12.12 6.43 -9.87
N TRP A 92 -11.21 5.87 -10.66
CA TRP A 92 -9.77 5.92 -10.39
C TRP A 92 -9.26 7.36 -10.45
N CYS A 93 -8.55 7.77 -9.40
CA CYS A 93 -8.00 9.11 -9.26
C CYS A 93 -7.21 9.55 -10.51
N ARG A 94 -7.43 10.81 -10.87
CA ARG A 94 -6.72 11.59 -11.88
C ARG A 94 -5.49 12.25 -11.27
#